data_AF-E5BER7-F1
#
_entry.id   AF-E5BER7-F1
#
_cell.length_a   1.000
_cell.length_b   1.000
_cell.length_c   1.000
_cell.angle_alpha   90.00
_cell.angle_beta   90.00
_cell.angle_gamma   90.00
#
_symmetry.space_group_name_H-M   'P 1'
#
loop_
_entity.id
_entity.type
_entity.pdbx_description
1 polymer ?
#
loop_
_entity_poly.entity_id
_entity_poly.type
_entity_poly.pdbx_seq_one_letter_code
_entity_poly.pdbx_strand_id
1 'polypeptide(L)'
;MARYDRKEKELVQIVEDTLTIAGVVKQDEDVNLYSLVAYNHSEDKWVKFVKETHKTGFAVAMVKQAKGIEFDNTGKDVVVPLLKIGIVNKEVVKKAFSELDQETVGICLAQGLAIL
;
A
#
# COMPACT_ATOMS: atom_id res chain seq x y z
N MET A 1 -25.68 -24.06 18.48
CA MET A 1 -25.59 -22.60 18.24
C MET A 1 -24.26 -22.32 17.55
N ALA A 2 -24.28 -21.97 16.27
CA ALA A 2 -23.07 -21.61 15.54
C ALA A 2 -22.53 -20.29 16.10
N ARG A 3 -21.27 -20.28 16.55
CA ARG A 3 -20.54 -19.06 16.91
C ARG A 3 -20.37 -18.27 15.62
N TYR A 4 -21.18 -17.22 15.45
CA TYR A 4 -20.93 -16.21 14.45
C TYR A 4 -19.68 -15.43 14.89
N ASP A 5 -18.51 -15.86 14.44
CA ASP A 5 -17.34 -14.99 14.42
C ASP A 5 -17.71 -13.81 13.51
N ARG A 6 -18.02 -12.67 14.14
CA ARG A 6 -18.04 -11.40 13.43
C ARG A 6 -16.64 -11.21 12.88
N LYS A 7 -16.40 -11.59 11.63
CA LYS A 7 -15.34 -10.99 10.82
C LYS A 7 -15.56 -9.49 10.96
N GLU A 8 -14.69 -8.83 11.72
CA GLU A 8 -14.68 -7.39 11.84
C GLU A 8 -14.89 -6.85 10.43
N LYS A 9 -16.02 -6.17 10.21
CA LYS A 9 -16.22 -5.41 8.97
C LYS A 9 -14.94 -4.65 8.77
N GLU A 10 -14.21 -4.93 7.68
CA GLU A 10 -13.01 -4.20 7.28
C GLU A 10 -13.33 -2.72 7.42
N LEU A 11 -12.91 -2.15 8.54
CA LEU A 11 -13.15 -0.76 8.89
C LEU A 11 -12.50 0.03 7.77
N VAL A 12 -13.32 0.59 6.89
CA VAL A 12 -13.01 1.46 5.75
C VAL A 12 -11.55 1.93 5.82
N GLN A 13 -10.64 1.08 5.28
CA GLN A 13 -9.20 1.25 5.49
C GLN A 13 -8.68 2.46 4.72
N ILE A 14 -9.38 2.77 3.62
CA ILE A 14 -9.23 3.95 2.77
C ILE A 14 -10.46 4.81 3.00
N VAL A 15 -10.24 5.98 3.58
CA VAL A 15 -11.28 6.96 3.89
C VAL A 15 -11.73 7.66 2.61
N GLU A 16 -10.81 7.93 1.69
CA GLU A 16 -11.09 8.55 0.40
C GLU A 16 -10.12 8.02 -0.67
N ASP A 17 -10.66 7.59 -1.82
CA ASP A 17 -9.89 7.22 -3.01
C ASP A 17 -10.08 8.28 -4.09
N THR A 18 -9.10 9.18 -4.21
CA THR A 18 -9.13 10.27 -5.19
C THR A 18 -8.48 9.84 -6.51
N LEU A 19 -7.37 9.10 -6.43
CA LEU A 19 -6.67 8.57 -7.59
C LEU A 19 -6.02 7.22 -7.28
N THR A 20 -6.53 6.18 -7.92
CA THR A 20 -5.92 4.86 -7.97
C THR A 20 -5.35 4.59 -9.35
N ILE A 21 -4.10 4.14 -9.40
CA ILE A 21 -3.39 3.76 -10.62
C ILE A 21 -3.12 2.25 -10.61
N ALA A 22 -2.94 1.65 -11.78
CA ALA A 22 -2.40 0.29 -11.88
C ALA A 22 -0.88 0.37 -11.94
N GLY A 23 -0.19 -0.30 -11.03
CA GLY A 23 1.27 -0.33 -10.98
C GLY A 23 1.82 -1.75 -10.94
N VAL A 24 2.96 -1.96 -11.59
CA VAL A 24 3.70 -3.23 -11.53
C VAL A 24 4.62 -3.19 -10.31
N VAL A 25 4.43 -4.11 -9.36
CA VAL A 25 5.30 -4.22 -8.17
C VAL A 25 6.40 -5.26 -8.41
N LYS A 26 7.62 -4.94 -8.00
CA LYS A 26 8.81 -5.80 -8.15
C LYS A 26 8.76 -7.02 -7.23
N GLN A 27 9.20 -8.16 -7.77
CA GLN A 27 9.28 -9.49 -7.15
C GLN A 27 10.09 -9.56 -5.84
N ASP A 28 11.19 -8.83 -5.71
CA ASP A 28 12.19 -9.07 -4.66
C ASP A 28 11.81 -8.51 -3.28
N GLU A 29 10.62 -7.94 -3.13
CA GLU A 29 10.21 -7.31 -1.88
C GLU A 29 8.84 -7.80 -1.45
N ASP A 30 8.76 -8.34 -0.23
CA ASP A 30 7.51 -8.65 0.46
C ASP A 30 6.75 -7.34 0.74
N VAL A 31 5.96 -6.92 -0.25
CA VAL A 31 5.04 -5.80 -0.16
C VAL A 31 3.72 -6.33 0.38
N ASN A 32 3.43 -5.98 1.63
CA ASN A 32 2.16 -6.33 2.25
C ASN A 32 1.04 -5.40 1.73
N LEU A 33 -0.21 -5.85 1.89
CA LEU A 33 -1.38 -5.00 1.76
C LEU A 33 -1.20 -3.74 2.62
N TYR A 34 -1.43 -2.58 2.01
CA TYR A 34 -1.27 -1.26 2.63
C TYR A 34 0.15 -0.83 2.95
N SER A 35 1.17 -1.56 2.47
CA SER A 35 2.54 -1.08 2.52
C SER A 35 2.71 0.14 1.61
N LEU A 36 3.61 1.03 2.02
CA LEU A 36 4.08 2.12 1.18
C LEU A 36 5.01 1.59 0.11
N VAL A 37 4.78 2.03 -1.12
CA VAL A 37 5.63 1.74 -2.28
C VAL A 37 6.13 3.05 -2.89
N ALA A 38 7.32 2.98 -3.49
CA ALA A 38 7.94 4.04 -4.24
C ALA A 38 8.18 3.60 -5.68
N TYR A 39 8.16 4.56 -6.60
CA TYR A 39 8.45 4.30 -7.99
C TYR A 39 9.97 4.28 -8.24
N ASN A 40 10.48 3.14 -8.71
CA ASN A 40 11.86 3.01 -9.16
C ASN A 40 11.93 3.26 -10.67
N HIS A 41 12.44 4.44 -11.05
CA HIS A 41 12.59 4.85 -12.44
C HIS A 41 13.60 4.03 -13.24
N SER A 42 14.55 3.36 -12.59
CA SER A 42 15.55 2.54 -13.29
C SER A 42 14.97 1.23 -13.83
N GLU A 43 13.98 0.68 -13.12
CA GLU A 43 13.34 -0.59 -13.45
C GLU A 43 11.91 -0.42 -13.97
N ASP A 44 11.40 0.81 -13.97
CA ASP A 44 10.02 1.18 -14.33
C ASP A 44 8.97 0.41 -13.51
N LYS A 45 9.29 0.19 -12.22
CA LYS A 45 8.51 -0.66 -11.31
C LYS A 45 8.32 0.01 -9.95
N TRP A 46 7.25 -0.39 -9.28
CA TRP A 46 6.98 -0.03 -7.90
C TRP A 46 7.72 -1.00 -6.97
N VAL A 47 8.44 -0.43 -6.01
CA VAL A 47 9.23 -1.15 -5.01
C VAL A 47 8.74 -0.72 -3.63
N LYS A 48 8.94 -1.54 -2.61
CA LYS A 48 8.76 -1.20 -1.21
C LYS A 48 9.47 0.10 -0.90
N PHE A 49 8.76 1.00 -0.22
CA PHE A 49 9.34 2.25 0.20
C PHE A 49 10.45 1.99 1.23
N VAL A 50 11.61 2.58 0.97
CA VAL A 50 12.74 2.65 1.90
C VAL A 50 13.11 4.12 2.05
N LYS A 51 13.02 4.62 3.28
CA LYS A 51 13.18 6.05 3.62
C LYS A 51 14.52 6.63 3.15
N GLU A 52 15.59 5.84 3.25
CA GLU A 52 16.95 6.29 2.95
C GLU A 52 17.19 6.55 1.45
N THR A 53 16.47 5.82 0.59
CA THR A 53 16.73 5.79 -0.86
C THR A 53 15.65 6.47 -1.69
N HIS A 54 14.40 6.50 -1.22
CA HIS A 54 13.27 6.98 -2.01
C HIS A 54 12.80 8.36 -1.54
N LYS A 55 12.86 9.34 -2.44
CA LYS A 55 12.44 10.74 -2.15
C LYS A 55 11.21 11.21 -2.95
N THR A 56 10.77 10.44 -3.94
CA THR A 56 9.67 10.80 -4.84
C THR A 56 8.87 9.59 -5.31
N GLY A 57 7.63 9.78 -5.77
CA GLY A 57 6.84 8.75 -6.43
C GLY A 57 6.22 7.72 -5.48
N PHE A 58 5.45 8.16 -4.48
CA PHE A 58 4.86 7.28 -3.45
C PHE A 58 3.43 6.85 -3.75
N ALA A 59 3.06 5.63 -3.37
CA ALA A 59 1.69 5.16 -3.36
C ALA A 59 1.50 4.11 -2.26
N VAL A 60 0.24 3.78 -1.94
CA VAL A 60 -0.08 2.64 -1.06
C VAL A 60 -0.45 1.45 -1.92
N ALA A 61 0.21 0.31 -1.68
CA ALA A 61 -0.10 -0.93 -2.36
C ALA A 61 -1.45 -1.47 -1.89
N MET A 62 -2.40 -1.59 -2.81
CA MET A 62 -3.69 -2.24 -2.56
C MET A 62 -3.74 -3.53 -3.36
N VAL A 63 -4.02 -4.66 -2.71
CA VAL A 63 -4.25 -5.91 -3.43
C VAL A 63 -5.74 -6.12 -3.53
N LYS A 64 -6.26 -6.32 -4.74
CA LYS A 64 -7.64 -6.77 -4.91
C LYS A 64 -7.69 -8.22 -4.41
N GLN A 65 -8.32 -8.47 -3.25
CA GLN A 65 -8.73 -9.83 -2.86
C GLN A 65 -9.79 -10.32 -3.84
N ALA A 66 -9.38 -10.80 -5.01
CA ALA A 66 -10.25 -11.60 -5.84
C ALA A 66 -10.31 -13.00 -5.23
N LYS A 67 -11.41 -13.31 -4.53
CA LYS A 67 -11.80 -14.67 -4.12
C LYS A 67 -10.72 -15.46 -3.34
N GLY A 68 -10.19 -14.89 -2.26
CA GLY A 68 -9.33 -15.65 -1.33
C GLY A 68 -7.93 -16.00 -1.87
N ILE A 69 -7.51 -15.34 -2.94
CA ILE A 69 -6.11 -15.34 -3.37
C ILE A 69 -5.41 -14.29 -2.51
N GLU A 70 -4.67 -14.75 -1.50
CA GLU A 70 -3.65 -13.92 -0.86
C GLU A 70 -2.64 -13.49 -1.93
N PHE A 71 -2.09 -12.28 -1.79
CA PHE A 71 -1.01 -11.83 -2.67
C PHE A 71 0.16 -12.80 -2.58
N ASP A 72 0.22 -13.72 -3.52
CA ASP A 72 1.29 -14.70 -3.59
C ASP A 72 2.45 -14.06 -4.37
N ASN A 73 3.43 -13.55 -3.62
CA ASN A 73 4.61 -12.88 -4.15
C ASN A 73 5.64 -13.87 -4.75
N THR A 74 5.31 -15.16 -4.89
CA THR A 74 6.29 -16.21 -5.22
C THR A 74 6.45 -16.53 -6.71
N GLY A 75 6.12 -15.62 -7.64
CA GLY A 75 6.13 -16.00 -9.06
C GLY A 75 6.41 -14.94 -10.12
N LYS A 76 5.53 -13.94 -10.27
CA LYS A 76 5.54 -13.02 -11.43
C LYS A 76 5.32 -11.58 -10.96
N ASP A 77 5.86 -10.63 -11.71
CA ASP A 77 5.47 -9.22 -11.62
C ASP A 77 3.93 -9.11 -11.61
N VAL A 78 3.37 -8.52 -10.56
CA VAL A 78 1.93 -8.40 -10.39
C VAL A 78 1.50 -6.95 -10.62
N VAL A 79 0.48 -6.78 -11.46
CA VAL A 79 -0.21 -5.50 -11.58
C VAL A 79 -1.17 -5.38 -10.40
N VAL A 80 -0.90 -4.43 -9.51
CA VAL A 80 -1.74 -4.14 -8.35
C VAL A 80 -2.32 -2.73 -8.46
N PRO A 81 -3.55 -2.50 -7.97
CA PRO A 81 -4.03 -1.14 -7.78
C PRO A 81 -3.23 -0.44 -6.68
N LEU A 82 -2.78 0.78 -6.96
CA LEU A 82 -2.01 1.60 -6.05
C LEU A 82 -2.76 2.89 -5.77
N LEU A 83 -3.01 3.18 -4.50
CA LEU A 83 -3.61 4.46 -4.11
C LEU A 83 -2.53 5.54 -4.18
N LYS A 84 -2.66 6.42 -5.17
CA LYS A 84 -1.69 7.50 -5.41
C LYS A 84 -2.08 8.80 -4.72
N ILE A 85 -3.38 9.12 -4.69
CA ILE A 85 -3.94 10.31 -4.03
C ILE A 85 -5.19 9.86 -3.29
N GLY A 86 -5.33 10.26 -2.02
CA GLY A 86 -6.46 9.89 -1.19
C GLY A 86 -6.13 9.97 0.29
N ILE A 87 -7.05 9.47 1.10
CA ILE A 87 -6.96 9.47 2.56
C ILE A 87 -7.00 8.01 3.05
N VAL A 88 -5.99 7.59 3.82
CA VAL A 88 -5.88 6.23 4.37
C VAL A 88 -5.69 6.30 5.88
N ASN A 89 -6.24 5.31 6.60
CA ASN A 89 -6.07 5.21 8.05
C ASN A 89 -4.64 4.76 8.40
N LYS A 90 -3.97 5.55 9.24
CA LYS A 90 -2.60 5.34 9.70
C LYS A 90 -2.38 3.99 10.37
N GLU A 91 -3.37 3.47 11.09
CA GLU A 91 -3.25 2.17 11.76
C GLU A 91 -3.13 1.02 10.76
N VAL A 92 -3.65 1.18 9.54
CA VAL A 92 -3.55 0.19 8.48
C VAL A 92 -2.15 0.21 7.88
N VAL A 93 -1.64 1.41 7.57
CA VAL A 93 -0.29 1.58 7.04
C VAL A 93 0.77 1.13 8.05
N LYS A 94 0.59 1.42 9.35
CA LYS A 94 1.52 0.98 10.42
C LYS A 94 1.64 -0.55 10.53
N LYS A 95 0.54 -1.28 10.34
CA LYS A 95 0.56 -2.75 10.37
C LYS A 95 1.40 -3.33 9.24
N ALA A 96 1.44 -2.64 8.10
CA ALA A 96 2.16 -3.06 6.90
C ALA A 96 3.55 -2.41 6.75
N PHE A 97 3.79 -1.31 7.47
CA PHE A 97 5.01 -0.50 7.43
C PHE A 97 5.30 0.07 8.82
N SER A 98 6.19 -0.61 9.55
CA SER A 98 6.50 -0.31 10.95
C SER A 98 7.22 1.03 11.17
N GLU A 99 7.88 1.57 10.14
CA GLU A 99 8.72 2.78 10.22
C GLU A 99 7.97 4.07 9.86
N LEU A 100 6.64 4.08 10.01
CA LEU A 100 5.80 5.23 9.66
C LEU A 100 5.97 6.41 10.64
N ASP A 101 7.00 7.23 10.42
CA ASP A 101 7.28 8.45 11.17
C ASP A 101 6.60 9.70 10.58
N GLN A 102 6.71 10.84 11.27
CA GLN A 102 6.09 12.10 10.82
C GLN A 102 6.69 12.61 9.51
N GLU A 103 7.97 12.35 9.25
CA GLU A 103 8.65 12.75 8.03
C GLU A 103 8.09 11.99 6.82
N THR A 104 7.96 10.67 6.94
CA THR A 104 7.36 9.81 5.91
C THR A 104 5.91 10.19 5.63
N VAL A 105 5.13 10.47 6.68
CA VAL A 105 3.75 10.96 6.53
C VAL A 105 3.72 12.31 5.82
N GLY A 106 4.61 13.24 6.16
CA GLY A 106 4.72 14.54 5.51
C GLY A 106 5.08 14.43 4.02
N ILE A 107 5.99 13.51 3.68
CA ILE A 107 6.38 13.21 2.30
C ILE A 107 5.19 12.64 1.50
N CYS A 108 4.42 11.72 2.09
CA CYS A 108 3.21 11.17 1.46
C CYS A 108 2.15 12.26 1.24
N LEU A 109 1.93 13.12 2.24
CA LEU A 109 0.97 14.21 2.18
C LEU A 109 1.32 15.20 1.06
N ALA A 110 2.60 15.52 0.87
CA ALA A 110 3.07 16.39 -0.20
C ALA A 110 2.75 15.86 -1.62
N GLN A 111 2.48 14.56 -1.75
CA GLN A 111 2.08 13.92 -3.01
C GLN A 111 0.57 13.63 -3.10
N GLY A 112 -0.23 14.14 -2.15
CA GLY A 112 -1.68 13.99 -2.13
C GLY A 112 -2.18 12.73 -1.42
N LEU A 113 -1.29 11.99 -0.75
CA LEU A 113 -1.65 10.83 0.05
C LEU A 113 -1.66 11.21 1.53
N ALA A 114 -2.85 11.47 2.09
CA ALA A 114 -3.01 11.75 3.51
C ALA A 114 -3.11 10.45 4.31
N ILE A 115 -2.22 10.28 5.29
CA ILE A 115 -2.23 9.14 6.20
C ILE A 115 -2.62 9.66 7.59
N LEU A 116 -3.86 9.38 8.02
CA LEU A 116 -4.48 9.93 9.24
C LEU A 116 -4.54 8.92 10.37
#